data_AF-B6JYU7-F1
#
_entry.id   AF-B6JYU7-F1
#
_cell.length_a   1.000
_cell.length_b   1.000
_cell.length_c   1.000
_cell.angle_alpha   90.00
_cell.angle_beta   90.00
_cell.angle_gamma   90.00
#
_symmetry.space_group_name_H-M   'P 1'
#
loop_
_entity.id
_entity.type
_entity.pdbx_description
1 polymer ?
#
loop_
_entity_poly.entity_id
_entity_poly.type
_entity_poly.pdbx_seq_one_letter_code
_entity_poly.pdbx_strand_id
1 'polypeptide(L)'
;MSGKVVHVPRLQNLSRLRVRPKKTKSSIPCAEQMAAMLGCWQTNGGVPDAPQCAQLAINLQACMQKQSAKQRPPKDTINYHLARLGKLL
;
A
#
# COMPACT_ATOMS: atom_id res chain seq x y z
N MET A 1 8.83 35.49 5.58
CA MET A 1 8.56 34.24 4.84
C MET A 1 7.20 34.36 4.16
N SER A 2 7.13 35.00 2.98
CA SER A 2 5.84 35.19 2.29
C SER A 2 5.44 33.92 1.56
N GLY A 3 4.35 33.29 2.03
CA GLY A 3 3.73 32.16 1.35
C GLY A 3 3.10 32.63 0.04
N LYS A 4 3.44 31.97 -1.08
CA LYS A 4 2.76 32.20 -2.36
C LYS A 4 1.30 31.76 -2.23
N VAL A 5 0.38 32.68 -2.52
CA VAL A 5 -1.04 32.35 -2.68
C VAL A 5 -1.20 31.56 -3.97
N VAL A 6 -1.57 30.28 -3.87
CA VAL A 6 -1.90 29.45 -5.02
C VAL A 6 -3.34 29.72 -5.40
N HIS A 7 -3.58 30.37 -6.54
CA HIS A 7 -4.92 30.55 -7.06
C HIS A 7 -5.43 29.22 -7.65
N VAL A 8 -6.45 28.63 -7.03
CA VAL A 8 -6.99 27.34 -7.46
C VAL A 8 -8.05 27.59 -8.54
N PRO A 9 -7.93 27.00 -9.74
CA PRO A 9 -8.89 27.23 -10.81
C PRO A 9 -10.27 26.68 -10.46
N ARG A 10 -11.31 27.43 -10.81
CA ARG A 10 -12.71 26.99 -10.63
C ARG A 10 -13.02 25.84 -11.59
N LEU A 11 -13.56 24.75 -11.06
CA LEU A 11 -14.00 23.61 -11.85
C LEU A 11 -15.20 24.03 -12.72
N GLN A 12 -15.12 23.82 -14.04
CA GLN A 12 -16.19 24.15 -14.99
C GLN A 12 -16.92 22.88 -15.42
N ASN A 13 -18.26 22.93 -15.46
CA ASN A 13 -19.20 21.94 -16.01
C ASN A 13 -18.78 20.46 -15.92
N LEU A 14 -18.61 19.95 -14.70
CA LEU A 14 -18.41 18.53 -14.45
C LEU A 14 -19.75 17.80 -14.40
N SER A 15 -19.90 16.70 -15.15
CA SER A 15 -21.11 15.86 -15.07
C SER A 15 -21.21 15.13 -13.73
N ARG A 16 -20.08 14.69 -13.16
CA ARG A 16 -19.98 14.06 -11.83
C ARG A 16 -18.63 14.38 -11.18
N LEU A 17 -18.67 15.02 -10.01
CA LEU A 17 -17.48 15.26 -9.18
C LEU A 17 -17.12 13.99 -8.40
N ARG A 18 -16.01 13.33 -8.77
CA ARG A 18 -15.56 12.09 -8.13
C ARG A 18 -14.04 11.98 -8.12
N VAL A 19 -13.48 11.52 -7.00
CA VAL A 19 -12.08 11.10 -6.91
C VAL A 19 -11.96 9.65 -7.38
N ARG A 20 -11.06 9.42 -8.35
CA ARG A 20 -10.70 8.07 -8.77
C ARG A 20 -9.86 7.43 -7.65
N PRO A 21 -10.32 6.33 -7.03
CA PRO A 21 -9.56 5.70 -5.96
C PRO A 21 -8.22 5.23 -6.51
N LYS A 22 -7.14 5.62 -5.85
CA LYS A 22 -5.82 5.07 -6.15
C LYS A 22 -5.80 3.63 -5.66
N LYS A 23 -5.19 2.74 -6.43
CA LYS A 23 -4.82 1.41 -5.94
C LYS A 23 -3.72 1.61 -4.91
N THR A 24 -4.08 1.78 -3.63
CA THR A 24 -3.09 1.77 -2.56
C THR A 24 -2.49 0.38 -2.55
N LYS A 25 -1.17 0.30 -2.72
CA LYS A 25 -0.46 -0.97 -2.53
C LYS A 25 -0.61 -1.30 -1.05
N SER A 26 -1.49 -2.25 -0.73
CA SER A 26 -1.51 -2.82 0.61
C SER A 26 -0.12 -3.40 0.85
N SER A 27 0.53 -2.98 1.94
CA SER A 27 1.79 -3.61 2.34
C SER A 27 1.54 -5.10 2.50
N ILE A 28 2.21 -5.91 1.67
CA ILE A 28 2.14 -7.36 1.76
C ILE A 28 2.89 -7.74 3.03
N PRO A 29 2.23 -8.38 3.98
CA PRO A 29 2.82 -8.64 5.27
C PRO A 29 3.88 -9.75 5.08
N CYS A 30 5.02 -9.66 5.77
CA CYS A 30 6.25 -10.47 5.53
C CYS A 30 7.02 -10.26 4.22
N ALA A 31 6.67 -9.27 3.39
CA ALA A 31 7.34 -9.08 2.10
C ALA A 31 8.84 -8.83 2.21
N GLU A 32 9.30 -8.12 3.24
CA GLU A 32 10.72 -7.80 3.44
C GLU A 32 11.53 -9.04 3.79
N GLN A 33 11.02 -9.86 4.71
CA GLN A 33 11.64 -11.10 5.18
C GLN A 33 11.69 -12.12 4.05
N MET A 34 10.62 -12.19 3.25
CA MET A 34 10.57 -13.01 2.05
C MET A 34 11.58 -12.52 0.99
N ALA A 35 11.67 -11.21 0.73
CA ALA A 35 12.64 -10.66 -0.21
C ALA A 35 14.09 -10.93 0.21
N ALA A 36 14.38 -10.83 1.51
CA ALA A 36 15.70 -11.16 2.05
C ALA A 36 16.05 -12.66 1.84
N MET A 37 15.10 -13.56 2.09
CA MET A 37 15.28 -14.99 1.87
C MET A 37 15.51 -15.32 0.38
N LEU A 38 14.71 -14.73 -0.51
CA LEU A 38 14.88 -14.87 -1.96
C LEU A 38 16.24 -14.36 -2.43
N GLY A 39 16.69 -13.20 -1.90
CA GLY A 39 18.02 -12.66 -2.18
C GLY A 39 19.13 -13.62 -1.75
N CYS A 40 19.00 -14.22 -0.57
CA CYS A 40 19.97 -15.21 -0.07
C CYS A 40 20.01 -16.48 -0.94
N TRP A 41 18.87 -16.97 -1.42
CA TRP A 41 18.87 -18.09 -2.37
C TRP A 41 19.56 -17.71 -3.68
N GLN A 42 19.32 -16.51 -4.20
CA GLN A 42 19.99 -16.05 -5.42
C GLN A 42 21.52 -15.97 -5.27
N THR A 43 22.03 -15.54 -4.11
CA THR A 43 23.49 -15.47 -3.88
C THR A 43 24.12 -16.84 -3.68
N ASN A 44 23.38 -17.85 -3.20
CA ASN A 44 23.90 -19.18 -2.87
C ASN A 44 23.53 -20.25 -3.91
N GLY A 45 23.38 -19.85 -5.18
CA GLY A 45 23.19 -20.80 -6.30
C GLY A 45 21.78 -21.39 -6.40
N GLY A 46 20.78 -20.76 -5.78
CA GLY A 46 19.38 -21.19 -5.85
C GLY A 46 19.04 -22.40 -4.98
N VAL A 47 19.93 -22.80 -4.06
CA VAL A 47 19.68 -23.92 -3.15
C VAL A 47 18.71 -23.48 -2.05
N PRO A 48 17.52 -24.12 -1.92
CA PRO A 48 16.52 -23.72 -0.93
C PRO A 48 17.00 -23.89 0.52
N ASP A 49 17.82 -24.92 0.76
CA ASP A 49 18.29 -25.34 2.08
C ASP A 49 19.72 -24.88 2.39
N ALA A 50 20.16 -23.79 1.73
CA ALA A 50 21.46 -23.21 2.01
C ALA A 50 21.57 -22.84 3.51
N PRO A 51 22.54 -23.38 4.27
CA PRO A 51 22.64 -23.15 5.71
C PRO A 51 22.85 -21.66 6.04
N GLN A 52 23.42 -20.90 5.10
CA GLN A 52 23.58 -19.45 5.21
C GLN A 52 22.22 -18.71 5.25
N CYS A 53 21.15 -19.30 4.71
CA CYS A 53 19.82 -18.70 4.64
C CYS A 53 18.88 -19.17 5.78
N ALA A 54 19.33 -20.07 6.66
CA ALA A 54 18.50 -20.67 7.71
C ALA A 54 17.87 -19.63 8.65
N GLN A 55 18.63 -18.60 9.05
CA GLN A 55 18.12 -17.54 9.92
C GLN A 55 17.01 -16.70 9.25
N LEU A 56 17.12 -16.49 7.93
CA LEU A 56 16.10 -15.77 7.15
C LEU A 56 14.80 -16.58 7.04
N ALA A 57 14.92 -17.91 6.95
CA ALA A 57 13.79 -18.82 6.98
C ALA A 57 13.02 -18.74 8.31
N ILE A 58 13.74 -18.77 9.45
CA ILE A 58 13.15 -18.66 10.79
C ILE A 58 12.43 -17.32 10.94
N ASN A 59 13.04 -16.23 10.48
CA ASN A 59 12.45 -14.89 10.54
C ASN A 59 11.16 -14.78 9.70
N LEU A 60 11.14 -15.38 8.50
CA LEU A 60 9.95 -15.44 7.65
C LEU A 60 8.85 -16.26 8.33
N GLN A 61 9.17 -17.44 8.87
CA GLN A 61 8.21 -18.30 9.56
C GLN A 61 7.61 -17.60 10.79
N ALA A 62 8.44 -16.96 11.61
CA ALA A 62 7.98 -16.18 12.77
C ALA A 62 7.06 -15.01 12.35
N CYS A 63 7.35 -14.36 11.22
CA CYS A 63 6.50 -13.32 10.67
C CYS A 63 5.15 -13.88 10.22
N MET A 64 5.13 -15.02 9.51
CA MET A 64 3.90 -15.64 9.00
C MET A 64 3.00 -16.15 10.14
N GLN A 65 3.60 -16.72 11.20
CA GLN A 65 2.86 -17.18 12.38
C GLN A 65 2.18 -16.05 13.14
N LYS A 66 2.79 -14.86 13.19
CA LYS A 66 2.23 -13.67 13.86
C LYS A 66 1.11 -12.99 13.06
N GLN A 67 0.91 -13.36 11.80
CA GLN A 67 -0.08 -12.72 10.95
C GLN A 67 -1.45 -13.37 11.12
N SER A 68 -2.26 -12.75 11.98
CA SER A 68 -3.71 -12.94 11.97
C SER A 68 -4.33 -12.21 10.77
N ALA A 69 -5.43 -12.75 10.25
CA ALA A 69 -6.15 -12.19 9.11
C ALA A 69 -6.53 -10.72 9.37
N LYS A 70 -5.83 -9.79 8.71
CA LYS A 70 -6.14 -8.36 8.83
C LYS A 70 -7.51 -8.08 8.25
N GLN A 71 -8.36 -7.44 9.05
CA GLN A 71 -9.64 -6.92 8.56
C GLN A 71 -9.37 -5.87 7.49
N ARG A 72 -10.22 -5.88 6.45
CA ARG A 72 -10.15 -4.88 5.38
C ARG A 72 -10.32 -3.49 6.02
N PRO A 73 -9.42 -2.52 5.73
CA PRO A 73 -9.62 -1.18 6.22
C PRO A 73 -10.98 -0.64 5.72
N PRO A 74 -11.64 0.21 6.51
CA PRO A 74 -12.90 0.83 6.10
C PRO A 74 -12.69 1.58 4.77
N LYS A 75 -13.70 1.52 3.90
CA LYS A 75 -13.66 2.19 2.60
C LYS A 75 -13.87 3.70 2.79
N ASP A 76 -13.04 4.50 2.13
CA ASP A 76 -13.23 5.96 2.11
C ASP A 76 -14.55 6.34 1.45
N THR A 77 -15.34 7.19 2.12
CA THR A 77 -16.65 7.67 1.65
C THR A 77 -16.59 9.01 0.93
N ILE A 78 -15.40 9.50 0.56
CA ILE A 78 -15.20 10.83 -0.06
C ILE A 78 -16.11 11.08 -1.27
N ASN A 79 -16.28 10.06 -2.12
CA ASN A 79 -17.11 10.16 -3.33
C ASN A 79 -18.61 10.30 -3.02
N TYR A 80 -19.06 9.80 -1.88
CA TYR A 80 -20.43 10.01 -1.42
C TYR A 80 -20.67 11.49 -1.06
N HIS A 81 -19.73 12.10 -0.33
CA HIS A 81 -19.82 13.51 0.04
C HIS A 81 -19.67 14.44 -1.17
N LEU A 82 -18.74 14.15 -2.09
CA LEU A 82 -18.55 14.95 -3.31
C LEU A 82 -19.76 14.91 -4.24
N ALA A 83 -20.47 13.77 -4.33
CA ALA A 83 -21.69 13.68 -5.11
C ALA A 83 -22.83 14.54 -4.54
N ARG A 84 -22.89 14.69 -3.21
CA ARG A 84 -23.89 15.53 -2.53
C ARG A 84 -23.55 17.02 -2.64
N LEU A 85 -22.28 17.38 -2.46
CA LEU A 85 -21.80 18.76 -2.45
C LEU A 85 -21.55 19.33 -3.85
N GLY A 86 -21.36 18.49 -4.87
CA GLY A 86 -21.03 18.94 -6.23
C GLY A 86 -22.11 19.77 -6.92
N LYS A 87 -23.31 19.91 -6.35
CA LYS A 87 -24.34 20.86 -6.83
C LYS A 87 -24.23 22.25 -6.20
N LEU A 88 -23.45 22.38 -5.12
CA LEU A 88 -23.29 23.60 -4.32
C LEU A 88 -21.95 24.31 -4.59
N LEU A 89 -21.04 23.66 -5.33
CA LEU A 89 -19.70 24.12 -5.69
C LEU A 89 -19.68 24.53 -7.17
#